data_AF-A0A444JWE3-F1
#
_entry.id   AF-A0A444JWE3-F1
#
_cell.length_a   1.000
_cell.length_b   1.000
_cell.length_c   1.000
_cell.angle_alpha   90.00
_cell.angle_beta   90.00
_cell.angle_gamma   90.00
#
_symmetry.space_group_name_H-M   'P 1'
#
loop_
_entity.id
_entity.type
_entity.pdbx_description
1 polymer ?
#
loop_
_entity_poly.entity_id
_entity_poly.type
_entity_poly.pdbx_seq_one_letter_code
_entity_poly.pdbx_strand_id
1 'polypeptide(L)'
;MKNLALLISAALVSTSAAATGYYSDNKSTVKIKNNSDGNHVTVYQASPSSYDGNTSDVLIDYDSDYNYVTVNQYGEKNTSDVDINYNSDNNSVYVRQSGYYNNSKVGIQNYADDNTVGVYQDGNWNYSDVNIDKGDWNNVHVDQYGDYNMSNVDILGENSDYNYVSVSQGGDYSKSDVLINDYYYGPTSYNTVYVTQTNNDYSNVEITKGSSYNTVYVTQY
;
A
#
# COMPACT_ATOMS: atom_id res chain seq x y z
N MET A 1 -28.38 6.04 16.49
CA MET A 1 -27.21 5.48 17.20
C MET A 1 -26.74 4.28 16.38
N LYS A 2 -25.69 4.44 15.56
CA LYS A 2 -24.89 3.29 15.12
C LYS A 2 -24.19 2.73 16.37
N ASN A 3 -23.90 1.43 16.41
CA ASN A 3 -23.16 0.82 17.51
C ASN A 3 -21.73 0.59 17.05
N LEU A 4 -20.77 1.17 17.78
CA LEU A 4 -19.32 1.06 17.53
C LEU A 4 -18.86 -0.41 17.59
N ALA A 5 -18.84 -1.08 16.44
CA ALA A 5 -18.38 -2.45 16.27
C ALA A 5 -16.86 -2.51 16.02
N LEU A 6 -16.09 -1.83 16.88
CA LEU A 6 -14.65 -1.62 16.72
C LEU A 6 -13.85 -2.90 17.03
N LEU A 7 -13.73 -3.79 16.05
CA LEU A 7 -12.94 -5.02 16.17
C LEU A 7 -11.46 -4.76 15.79
N ILE A 8 -10.77 -3.99 16.63
CA ILE A 8 -9.30 -3.89 16.57
C ILE A 8 -8.70 -5.22 17.04
N SER A 9 -8.51 -6.16 16.12
CA SER A 9 -7.62 -7.31 16.31
C SER A 9 -6.19 -6.94 15.95
N ALA A 10 -5.67 -5.91 16.61
CA ALA A 10 -4.23 -5.63 16.65
C ALA A 10 -3.52 -6.75 17.41
N ALA A 11 -3.38 -7.91 16.75
CA ALA A 11 -2.64 -9.07 17.20
C ALA A 11 -1.14 -8.77 17.11
N LEU A 12 -0.68 -7.83 17.94
CA LEU A 12 0.67 -7.27 17.96
C LEU A 12 1.67 -8.31 18.51
N VAL A 13 1.91 -9.36 17.73
CA VAL A 13 2.83 -10.46 18.04
C VAL A 13 4.25 -10.02 17.71
N SER A 14 4.75 -9.04 18.46
CA SER A 14 6.10 -8.52 18.36
C SER A 14 7.11 -9.48 19.01
N THR A 15 7.55 -10.50 18.27
CA THR A 15 8.62 -11.41 18.72
C THR A 15 9.98 -10.81 18.40
N SER A 16 10.54 -10.02 19.33
CA SER A 16 11.96 -9.64 19.33
C SER A 16 12.81 -10.69 20.08
N ALA A 17 13.91 -11.13 19.47
CA ALA A 17 14.74 -12.23 19.99
C ALA A 17 15.82 -11.74 20.97
N ALA A 18 15.51 -11.85 22.27
CA ALA A 18 16.38 -11.56 23.42
C ALA A 18 16.66 -10.08 23.74
N ALA A 19 16.89 -9.80 25.02
CA ALA A 19 16.83 -8.44 25.60
C ALA A 19 18.20 -7.94 26.11
N THR A 20 18.76 -6.91 25.45
CA THR A 20 20.02 -6.25 25.85
C THR A 20 20.10 -4.76 25.44
N GLY A 21 19.10 -3.96 25.85
CA GLY A 21 19.27 -2.54 26.20
C GLY A 21 19.56 -1.49 25.12
N TYR A 22 19.90 -1.89 23.88
CA TYR A 22 20.19 -0.98 22.75
C TYR A 22 19.32 -1.26 21.52
N TYR A 23 18.17 -1.89 21.72
CA TYR A 23 17.28 -2.32 20.66
C TYR A 23 16.06 -1.40 20.60
N SER A 24 15.64 -1.03 19.38
CA SER A 24 14.28 -0.54 19.18
C SER A 24 13.39 -1.73 18.83
N ASP A 25 12.38 -2.00 19.65
CA ASP A 25 11.38 -3.03 19.36
C ASP A 25 10.51 -2.65 18.15
N ASN A 26 9.78 -3.64 17.62
CA ASN A 26 8.74 -3.44 16.64
C ASN A 26 7.68 -2.44 17.17
N LYS A 27 7.32 -1.45 16.34
CA LYS A 27 6.37 -0.38 16.68
C LYS A 27 5.18 -0.43 15.74
N SER A 28 3.98 -0.37 16.31
CA SER A 28 2.77 -0.13 15.54
C SER A 28 1.92 0.95 16.18
N THR A 29 1.40 1.86 15.37
CA THR A 29 0.31 2.74 15.76
C THR A 29 -0.92 2.45 14.89
N VAL A 30 -2.07 2.25 15.52
CA VAL A 30 -3.37 2.19 14.83
C VAL A 30 -4.27 3.29 15.39
N LYS A 31 -4.80 4.14 14.51
CA LYS A 31 -5.68 5.27 14.85
C LYS A 31 -6.95 5.15 14.00
N ILE A 32 -8.08 4.83 14.62
CA ILE A 32 -9.41 4.87 13.97
C ILE A 32 -10.22 5.98 14.65
N LYS A 33 -10.74 6.94 13.89
CA LYS A 33 -11.17 8.26 14.41
C LYS A 33 -12.36 8.86 13.67
N ASN A 34 -12.90 9.96 14.22
CA ASN A 34 -13.96 10.80 13.64
C ASN A 34 -15.06 9.97 12.96
N ASN A 35 -15.74 9.14 13.75
CA ASN A 35 -16.86 8.27 13.37
C ASN A 35 -16.60 7.17 12.33
N SER A 36 -15.34 6.91 11.94
CA SER A 36 -14.93 5.80 11.06
C SER A 36 -15.25 4.44 11.70
N ASP A 37 -16.47 3.94 11.52
CA ASP A 37 -17.06 2.74 12.14
C ASP A 37 -16.72 1.46 11.36
N GLY A 38 -16.82 0.30 12.01
CA GLY A 38 -16.72 -1.03 11.35
C GLY A 38 -15.34 -1.44 10.82
N ASN A 39 -14.35 -0.54 10.82
CA ASN A 39 -12.99 -0.77 10.36
C ASN A 39 -12.25 -1.90 11.11
N HIS A 40 -11.40 -2.62 10.38
CA HIS A 40 -10.59 -3.73 10.89
C HIS A 40 -9.12 -3.55 10.54
N VAL A 41 -8.24 -3.62 11.53
CA VAL A 41 -6.79 -3.49 11.33
C VAL A 41 -6.05 -4.61 12.06
N THR A 42 -5.23 -5.35 11.30
CA THR A 42 -4.34 -6.40 11.79
C THR A 42 -2.88 -6.05 11.46
N VAL A 43 -1.99 -6.11 12.44
CA VAL A 43 -0.56 -5.83 12.26
C VAL A 43 0.28 -6.94 12.89
N TYR A 44 1.19 -7.51 12.10
CA TYR A 44 2.16 -8.52 12.52
C TYR A 44 3.59 -8.04 12.20
N GLN A 45 4.48 -8.08 13.18
CA GLN A 45 5.85 -7.57 13.04
C GLN A 45 6.84 -8.50 13.76
N ALA A 46 7.75 -9.13 13.02
CA ALA A 46 8.71 -10.08 13.57
C ALA A 46 10.15 -9.69 13.17
N SER A 47 11.01 -9.50 14.18
CA SER A 47 12.42 -9.16 13.99
C SER A 47 13.28 -10.31 14.52
N PRO A 48 13.85 -11.16 13.64
CA PRO A 48 14.60 -12.36 14.05
C PRO A 48 15.99 -12.04 14.62
N SER A 49 16.46 -10.80 14.44
CA SER A 49 17.80 -10.32 14.75
C SER A 49 17.76 -9.05 15.62
N SER A 50 18.92 -8.67 16.16
CA SER A 50 19.05 -7.72 17.27
C SER A 50 19.31 -6.27 16.86
N TYR A 51 18.86 -5.84 15.67
CA TYR A 51 18.91 -4.44 15.25
C TYR A 51 17.51 -3.96 14.86
N ASP A 52 17.38 -2.64 14.65
CA ASP A 52 16.13 -1.90 14.83
C ASP A 52 14.87 -2.54 14.21
N GLY A 53 13.82 -2.64 15.02
CA GLY A 53 12.55 -3.23 14.66
C GLY A 53 11.79 -2.48 13.58
N ASN A 54 10.79 -3.16 13.04
CA ASN A 54 9.91 -2.65 12.01
C ASN A 54 8.94 -1.60 12.59
N THR A 55 8.49 -0.66 11.76
CA THR A 55 7.54 0.38 12.13
C THR A 55 6.31 0.33 11.22
N SER A 56 5.12 0.46 11.80
CA SER A 56 3.87 0.59 11.06
C SER A 56 2.99 1.69 11.66
N ASP A 57 2.51 2.60 10.82
CA ASP A 57 1.46 3.55 11.19
C ASP A 57 0.24 3.28 10.31
N VAL A 58 -0.94 3.20 10.93
CA VAL A 58 -2.23 3.06 10.26
C VAL A 58 -3.17 4.13 10.80
N LEU A 59 -3.70 4.97 9.92
CA LEU A 59 -4.72 5.97 10.18
C LEU A 59 -5.98 5.64 9.36
N ILE A 60 -7.13 5.65 10.02
CA ILE A 60 -8.44 5.65 9.37
C ILE A 60 -9.25 6.78 10.03
N ASP A 61 -9.63 7.80 9.25
CA ASP A 61 -10.16 9.06 9.81
C ASP A 61 -11.26 9.69 8.92
N TYR A 62 -11.96 10.67 9.49
CA TYR A 62 -13.03 11.45 8.84
C TYR A 62 -14.10 10.59 8.15
N ASP A 63 -14.91 9.92 8.96
CA ASP A 63 -16.15 9.22 8.56
C ASP A 63 -15.93 8.12 7.49
N SER A 64 -14.78 7.43 7.53
CA SER A 64 -14.38 6.39 6.56
C SER A 64 -14.67 4.98 7.13
N ASP A 65 -15.77 4.35 6.73
CA ASP A 65 -16.30 3.11 7.32
C ASP A 65 -15.78 1.81 6.65
N TYR A 66 -15.80 0.70 7.40
CA TYR A 66 -15.63 -0.70 6.92
C TYR A 66 -14.31 -1.10 6.22
N ASN A 67 -13.27 -0.27 6.27
CA ASN A 67 -11.97 -0.59 5.67
C ASN A 67 -11.22 -1.73 6.39
N TYR A 68 -10.46 -2.52 5.63
CA TYR A 68 -9.70 -3.69 6.08
C TYR A 68 -8.20 -3.50 5.80
N VAL A 69 -7.38 -3.30 6.84
CA VAL A 69 -5.93 -3.11 6.71
C VAL A 69 -5.17 -4.27 7.34
N THR A 70 -4.21 -4.83 6.61
CA THR A 70 -3.30 -5.87 7.09
C THR A 70 -1.85 -5.53 6.76
N VAL A 71 -0.99 -5.44 7.78
CA VAL A 71 0.45 -5.18 7.63
C VAL A 71 1.26 -6.33 8.21
N ASN A 72 2.14 -6.94 7.41
CA ASN A 72 3.03 -8.04 7.80
C ASN A 72 4.49 -7.65 7.53
N GLN A 73 5.30 -7.48 8.57
CA GLN A 73 6.71 -7.09 8.45
C GLN A 73 7.62 -8.16 9.05
N TYR A 74 8.59 -8.65 8.28
CA TYR A 74 9.58 -9.64 8.70
C TYR A 74 11.01 -9.13 8.44
N GLY A 75 11.83 -9.08 9.47
CA GLY A 75 13.19 -8.54 9.40
C GLY A 75 13.36 -7.26 10.22
N GLU A 76 14.12 -6.31 9.69
CA GLU A 76 14.58 -5.10 10.39
C GLU A 76 14.22 -3.82 9.62
N LYS A 77 13.88 -2.76 10.34
CA LYS A 77 13.62 -1.39 9.83
C LYS A 77 12.57 -1.26 8.73
N ASN A 78 11.82 -2.33 8.41
CA ASN A 78 10.76 -2.24 7.42
C ASN A 78 9.70 -1.26 7.94
N THR A 79 9.22 -0.38 7.07
CA THR A 79 8.37 0.76 7.42
C THR A 79 7.13 0.76 6.54
N SER A 80 5.95 0.82 7.15
CA SER A 80 4.67 0.88 6.47
C SER A 80 3.85 2.06 6.99
N ASP A 81 3.31 2.86 6.08
CA ASP A 81 2.34 3.92 6.38
C ASP A 81 1.05 3.65 5.58
N VAL A 82 -0.10 3.72 6.25
CA VAL A 82 -1.42 3.51 5.62
C VAL A 82 -2.38 4.57 6.14
N ASP A 83 -2.90 5.42 5.27
CA ASP A 83 -3.85 6.48 5.62
C ASP A 83 -5.11 6.34 4.75
N ILE A 84 -6.26 6.13 5.38
CA ILE A 84 -7.57 6.01 4.71
C ILE A 84 -8.51 7.07 5.28
N ASN A 85 -8.92 8.05 4.47
CA ASN A 85 -9.59 9.24 5.01
C ASN A 85 -10.64 9.92 4.11
N TYR A 86 -11.41 10.82 4.73
CA TYR A 86 -12.43 11.66 4.10
C TYR A 86 -13.54 10.87 3.38
N ASN A 87 -14.28 10.04 4.14
CA ASN A 87 -15.40 9.20 3.69
C ASN A 87 -14.96 8.20 2.59
N SER A 88 -13.82 7.53 2.78
CA SER A 88 -13.34 6.50 1.85
C SER A 88 -13.64 5.11 2.43
N ASP A 89 -14.66 4.44 1.89
CA ASP A 89 -15.30 3.27 2.52
C ASP A 89 -14.92 1.93 1.86
N ASN A 90 -15.00 0.84 2.63
CA ASN A 90 -14.87 -0.55 2.18
C ASN A 90 -13.50 -0.95 1.56
N ASN A 91 -12.47 -0.11 1.66
CA ASN A 91 -11.15 -0.37 1.05
C ASN A 91 -10.37 -1.49 1.75
N SER A 92 -9.58 -2.23 0.98
CA SER A 92 -8.75 -3.36 1.45
C SER A 92 -7.27 -3.12 1.16
N VAL A 93 -6.44 -3.02 2.20
CA VAL A 93 -4.99 -2.76 2.07
C VAL A 93 -4.21 -3.93 2.69
N TYR A 94 -3.34 -4.54 1.89
CA TYR A 94 -2.42 -5.59 2.32
C TYR A 94 -0.96 -5.19 2.04
N VAL A 95 -0.18 -5.03 3.10
CA VAL A 95 1.27 -4.80 3.02
C VAL A 95 2.02 -6.02 3.55
N ARG A 96 3.01 -6.50 2.80
CA ARG A 96 3.99 -7.49 3.24
C ARG A 96 5.41 -7.04 2.90
N GLN A 97 6.25 -6.97 3.92
CA GLN A 97 7.67 -6.59 3.80
C GLN A 97 8.56 -7.68 4.42
N SER A 98 9.66 -8.00 3.75
CA SER A 98 10.60 -9.06 4.09
C SER A 98 12.03 -8.60 3.79
N GLY A 99 12.91 -8.62 4.79
CA GLY A 99 14.31 -8.18 4.68
C GLY A 99 14.61 -6.91 5.48
N TYR A 100 15.43 -6.01 4.92
CA TYR A 100 15.98 -4.85 5.64
C TYR A 100 15.58 -3.52 4.99
N TYR A 101 14.99 -2.61 5.77
CA TYR A 101 14.69 -1.23 5.35
C TYR A 101 13.79 -1.11 4.11
N ASN A 102 12.84 -2.03 3.91
CA ASN A 102 11.79 -1.82 2.91
C ASN A 102 10.81 -0.72 3.40
N ASN A 103 10.30 0.10 2.49
CA ASN A 103 9.40 1.21 2.80
C ASN A 103 8.17 1.15 1.89
N SER A 104 6.97 1.24 2.47
CA SER A 104 5.71 1.23 1.74
C SER A 104 4.76 2.29 2.29
N LYS A 105 4.13 3.07 1.42
CA LYS A 105 3.00 3.94 1.77
C LYS A 105 1.77 3.58 0.96
N VAL A 106 0.60 3.69 1.59
CA VAL A 106 -0.70 3.57 0.93
C VAL A 106 -1.63 4.67 1.43
N GLY A 107 -1.94 5.66 0.59
CA GLY A 107 -2.96 6.67 0.83
C GLY A 107 -4.25 6.35 0.06
N ILE A 108 -5.42 6.41 0.70
CA ILE A 108 -6.73 6.29 0.05
C ILE A 108 -7.64 7.39 0.62
N GLN A 109 -8.08 8.34 -0.20
CA GLN A 109 -8.64 9.59 0.31
C GLN A 109 -9.76 10.19 -0.55
N ASN A 110 -10.62 10.98 0.11
CA ASN A 110 -11.68 11.80 -0.48
C ASN A 110 -12.71 11.00 -1.29
N TYR A 111 -13.59 10.23 -0.64
CA TYR A 111 -14.63 9.44 -1.35
C TYR A 111 -14.01 8.47 -2.37
N ALA A 112 -13.01 7.70 -1.94
CA ALA A 112 -12.38 6.65 -2.73
C ALA A 112 -12.82 5.28 -2.19
N ASP A 113 -13.82 4.66 -2.83
CA ASP A 113 -14.53 3.51 -2.28
C ASP A 113 -14.14 2.16 -2.93
N ASP A 114 -14.26 1.07 -2.16
CA ASP A 114 -14.13 -0.32 -2.64
C ASP A 114 -12.77 -0.67 -3.32
N ASN A 115 -11.69 0.06 -3.03
CA ASN A 115 -10.37 -0.20 -3.59
C ASN A 115 -9.64 -1.39 -2.93
N THR A 116 -8.69 -1.99 -3.63
CA THR A 116 -7.83 -3.06 -3.11
C THR A 116 -6.36 -2.79 -3.47
N VAL A 117 -5.50 -2.62 -2.47
CA VAL A 117 -4.06 -2.35 -2.64
C VAL A 117 -3.22 -3.45 -2.00
N GLY A 118 -2.32 -4.07 -2.78
CA GLY A 118 -1.33 -5.03 -2.32
C GLY A 118 0.11 -4.53 -2.53
N VAL A 119 0.94 -4.51 -1.48
CA VAL A 119 2.37 -4.17 -1.60
C VAL A 119 3.21 -5.30 -1.01
N TYR A 120 4.13 -5.85 -1.80
CA TYR A 120 4.95 -7.02 -1.50
C TYR A 120 6.42 -6.69 -1.79
N GLN A 121 7.24 -6.64 -0.74
CA GLN A 121 8.67 -6.29 -0.83
C GLN A 121 9.50 -7.39 -0.16
N ASP A 122 10.43 -8.01 -0.87
CA ASP A 122 11.32 -9.08 -0.40
C ASP A 122 12.76 -8.82 -0.86
N GLY A 123 13.59 -8.31 0.05
CA GLY A 123 14.93 -7.80 -0.23
C GLY A 123 15.29 -6.61 0.66
N ASN A 124 16.19 -5.74 0.20
CA ASN A 124 16.67 -4.61 1.00
C ASN A 124 16.43 -3.25 0.34
N TRP A 125 16.12 -2.22 1.13
CA TRP A 125 15.98 -0.82 0.68
C TRP A 125 14.92 -0.56 -0.41
N ASN A 126 13.94 -1.46 -0.59
CA ASN A 126 12.89 -1.25 -1.58
C ASN A 126 11.89 -0.18 -1.13
N TYR A 127 11.35 0.58 -2.07
CA TYR A 127 10.41 1.67 -1.84
C TYR A 127 9.14 1.49 -2.67
N SER A 128 7.98 1.70 -2.07
CA SER A 128 6.69 1.77 -2.76
C SER A 128 5.86 2.92 -2.19
N ASP A 129 5.33 3.77 -3.06
CA ASP A 129 4.24 4.71 -2.75
C ASP A 129 3.01 4.29 -3.56
N VAL A 130 1.83 4.32 -2.95
CA VAL A 130 0.55 4.09 -3.65
C VAL A 130 -0.46 5.11 -3.12
N ASN A 131 -1.07 5.92 -3.99
CA ASN A 131 -2.04 6.94 -3.57
C ASN A 131 -3.31 6.83 -4.40
N ILE A 132 -4.49 6.86 -3.76
CA ILE A 132 -5.81 6.83 -4.42
C ILE A 132 -6.62 8.05 -3.97
N ASP A 133 -6.93 8.99 -4.87
CA ASP A 133 -7.75 10.20 -4.59
C ASP A 133 -9.09 10.13 -5.33
N LYS A 134 -10.19 9.94 -4.59
CA LYS A 134 -11.56 9.79 -5.15
C LYS A 134 -11.70 8.66 -6.20
N GLY A 135 -10.76 7.72 -6.23
CA GLY A 135 -10.79 6.61 -7.18
C GLY A 135 -11.59 5.46 -6.58
N ASP A 136 -12.60 4.94 -7.28
CA ASP A 136 -13.38 3.80 -6.82
C ASP A 136 -13.00 2.50 -7.54
N TRP A 137 -13.18 1.36 -6.87
CA TRP A 137 -13.04 0.00 -7.43
C TRP A 137 -11.66 -0.32 -8.05
N ASN A 138 -10.60 0.38 -7.68
CA ASN A 138 -9.26 0.16 -8.22
C ASN A 138 -8.60 -1.04 -7.56
N ASN A 139 -7.95 -1.89 -8.36
CA ASN A 139 -7.05 -2.91 -7.84
C ASN A 139 -5.60 -2.46 -8.11
N VAL A 140 -4.72 -2.56 -7.13
CA VAL A 140 -3.28 -2.23 -7.26
C VAL A 140 -2.44 -3.34 -6.63
N HIS A 141 -1.33 -3.73 -7.28
CA HIS A 141 -0.33 -4.63 -6.71
C HIS A 141 1.07 -4.11 -7.06
N VAL A 142 2.00 -4.26 -6.13
CA VAL A 142 3.42 -3.93 -6.30
C VAL A 142 4.25 -5.05 -5.71
N ASP A 143 4.93 -5.83 -6.56
CA ASP A 143 5.93 -6.83 -6.21
C ASP A 143 7.35 -6.23 -6.35
N GLN A 144 8.23 -6.41 -5.37
CA GLN A 144 9.66 -6.05 -5.43
C GLN A 144 10.50 -7.16 -4.79
N TYR A 145 11.45 -7.73 -5.55
CA TYR A 145 12.23 -8.94 -5.26
C TYR A 145 13.73 -8.72 -5.54
N GLY A 146 14.46 -8.14 -4.60
CA GLY A 146 15.85 -7.70 -4.80
C GLY A 146 16.12 -6.41 -4.03
N ASP A 147 17.22 -5.70 -4.35
CA ASP A 147 17.65 -4.54 -3.55
C ASP A 147 17.46 -3.19 -4.26
N TYR A 148 17.12 -2.14 -3.52
CA TYR A 148 16.99 -0.75 -4.00
C TYR A 148 15.94 -0.53 -5.11
N ASN A 149 14.92 -1.38 -5.19
CA ASN A 149 13.82 -1.25 -6.14
C ASN A 149 12.85 -0.14 -5.70
N MET A 150 12.36 0.69 -6.63
CA MET A 150 11.46 1.81 -6.34
C MET A 150 10.18 1.74 -7.17
N SER A 151 9.03 1.95 -6.53
CA SER A 151 7.71 2.02 -7.14
C SER A 151 6.97 3.27 -6.65
N ASN A 152 6.23 3.91 -7.55
CA ASN A 152 5.25 4.93 -7.25
C ASN A 152 4.00 4.62 -8.09
N VAL A 153 2.82 4.47 -7.48
CA VAL A 153 1.57 4.19 -8.20
C VAL A 153 0.44 5.09 -7.70
N ASP A 154 0.19 6.17 -8.41
CA ASP A 154 -0.85 7.14 -8.08
C ASP A 154 -2.12 6.87 -8.92
N ILE A 155 -3.30 6.99 -8.33
CA ILE A 155 -4.61 6.85 -8.99
C ILE A 155 -5.53 7.96 -8.49
N LEU A 156 -6.26 8.60 -9.39
CA LEU A 156 -7.26 9.60 -9.07
C LEU A 156 -8.51 9.25 -9.92
N GLY A 157 -9.70 9.08 -9.30
CA GLY A 157 -10.99 9.01 -10.04
C GLY A 157 -11.29 10.34 -10.74
N GLU A 158 -12.47 10.67 -11.31
CA GLU A 158 -13.71 9.90 -11.41
C GLU A 158 -13.58 8.93 -12.55
N ASN A 159 -14.18 7.76 -12.35
CA ASN A 159 -14.44 6.83 -13.44
C ASN A 159 -13.17 6.48 -14.22
N SER A 160 -12.06 6.38 -13.48
CA SER A 160 -10.98 5.43 -13.75
C SER A 160 -11.48 4.00 -13.55
N ASP A 161 -12.56 3.65 -14.25
CA ASP A 161 -13.35 2.45 -13.98
C ASP A 161 -12.53 1.17 -14.21
N TYR A 162 -12.79 0.12 -13.43
CA TYR A 162 -12.14 -1.21 -13.57
C TYR A 162 -10.60 -1.15 -13.74
N ASN A 163 -9.94 -0.20 -13.07
CA ASN A 163 -8.49 -0.06 -13.19
C ASN A 163 -7.75 -1.14 -12.37
N TYR A 164 -6.66 -1.66 -12.92
CA TYR A 164 -6.00 -2.88 -12.48
C TYR A 164 -4.46 -2.81 -12.61
N VAL A 165 -3.77 -2.63 -11.48
CA VAL A 165 -2.51 -3.33 -11.08
C VAL A 165 -1.29 -2.94 -11.98
N SER A 166 -0.04 -3.44 -12.00
CA SER A 166 0.67 -4.53 -11.28
C SER A 166 2.21 -4.43 -11.38
N VAL A 167 2.86 -3.54 -10.63
CA VAL A 167 4.34 -3.44 -10.67
C VAL A 167 5.00 -4.74 -10.22
N SER A 168 6.15 -5.09 -10.81
CA SER A 168 7.00 -6.21 -10.42
C SER A 168 8.47 -5.82 -10.64
N GLN A 169 9.41 -6.11 -9.74
CA GLN A 169 10.82 -5.69 -9.89
C GLN A 169 11.77 -6.73 -9.29
N GLY A 170 12.45 -7.54 -10.10
CA GLY A 170 13.42 -8.55 -9.69
C GLY A 170 14.88 -8.09 -9.82
N GLY A 171 15.78 -8.51 -8.93
CA GLY A 171 17.15 -7.95 -8.93
C GLY A 171 17.15 -6.47 -8.53
N ASP A 172 18.18 -5.70 -8.90
CA ASP A 172 18.53 -4.51 -8.10
C ASP A 172 18.33 -3.16 -8.82
N TYR A 173 18.10 -2.08 -8.08
CA TYR A 173 18.04 -0.69 -8.59
C TYR A 173 16.99 -0.42 -9.69
N SER A 174 15.90 -1.20 -9.77
CA SER A 174 14.80 -0.91 -10.71
C SER A 174 13.95 0.26 -10.21
N LYS A 175 13.34 1.05 -11.09
CA LYS A 175 12.34 2.08 -10.72
C LYS A 175 11.09 2.03 -11.59
N SER A 176 9.90 2.27 -11.03
CA SER A 176 8.64 2.51 -11.75
C SER A 176 7.91 3.73 -11.20
N ASP A 177 7.17 4.42 -12.08
CA ASP A 177 6.11 5.38 -11.74
C ASP A 177 4.83 5.00 -12.54
N VAL A 178 3.64 5.07 -11.97
CA VAL A 178 2.37 4.80 -12.69
C VAL A 178 1.28 5.70 -12.14
N LEU A 179 0.84 6.72 -12.89
CA LEU A 179 -0.23 7.65 -12.47
C LEU A 179 -1.52 7.36 -13.24
N ILE A 180 -2.70 7.45 -12.62
CA ILE A 180 -4.02 7.33 -13.26
C ILE A 180 -4.95 8.47 -12.76
N ASN A 181 -5.87 9.02 -13.58
CA ASN A 181 -6.42 10.37 -13.33
C ASN A 181 -7.70 10.77 -14.13
N ASP A 182 -8.81 11.16 -13.47
CA ASP A 182 -9.37 12.56 -13.56
C ASP A 182 -10.76 12.82 -12.91
N TYR A 183 -10.80 13.56 -11.78
CA TYR A 183 -12.09 13.83 -11.10
C TYR A 183 -12.69 15.16 -11.57
N TYR A 184 -12.95 15.27 -12.89
CA TYR A 184 -14.16 15.89 -13.47
C TYR A 184 -14.46 15.41 -14.90
N TYR A 185 -14.44 14.08 -15.09
CA TYR A 185 -15.13 13.33 -16.14
C TYR A 185 -14.97 13.81 -17.60
N GLY A 186 -13.73 13.80 -18.09
CA GLY A 186 -13.48 12.93 -19.23
C GLY A 186 -13.21 11.51 -18.69
N PRO A 187 -13.86 10.43 -19.17
CA PRO A 187 -13.80 9.07 -18.58
C PRO A 187 -12.37 8.52 -18.38
N THR A 188 -12.19 7.40 -17.68
CA THR A 188 -10.89 6.66 -17.65
C THR A 188 -11.07 5.11 -17.58
N SER A 189 -12.16 4.59 -18.16
CA SER A 189 -12.68 3.23 -17.98
C SER A 189 -11.80 2.06 -18.47
N TYR A 190 -11.84 0.92 -17.78
CA TYR A 190 -11.22 -0.39 -18.09
C TYR A 190 -9.67 -0.55 -17.95
N ASN A 191 -8.91 0.29 -17.21
CA ASN A 191 -7.44 0.35 -17.42
C ASN A 191 -6.51 -0.58 -16.65
N THR A 192 -5.74 -1.34 -17.43
CA THR A 192 -4.99 -2.51 -16.98
C THR A 192 -3.49 -2.29 -17.26
N VAL A 193 -2.68 -2.17 -16.19
CA VAL A 193 -1.48 -3.02 -15.89
C VAL A 193 -0.12 -2.70 -16.59
N TYR A 194 1.08 -3.26 -16.26
CA TYR A 194 1.61 -4.17 -15.19
C TYR A 194 2.74 -3.42 -14.41
N VAL A 195 4.07 -3.65 -14.38
CA VAL A 195 4.92 -4.79 -14.81
C VAL A 195 6.32 -4.91 -14.15
N THR A 196 7.01 -5.98 -14.57
CA THR A 196 8.43 -6.43 -14.53
C THR A 196 9.39 -5.71 -15.51
N GLN A 197 10.69 -5.50 -15.28
CA GLN A 197 11.32 -5.29 -13.99
C GLN A 197 12.53 -6.17 -13.69
N THR A 198 13.73 -5.98 -14.28
CA THR A 198 14.97 -6.41 -13.60
C THR A 198 16.25 -5.59 -13.87
N ASN A 199 16.89 -5.14 -12.78
CA ASN A 199 18.32 -4.81 -12.67
C ASN A 199 18.81 -3.52 -13.40
N ASN A 200 18.68 -2.36 -12.74
CA ASN A 200 18.95 -0.99 -13.23
C ASN A 200 17.96 -0.47 -14.27
N ASP A 201 16.74 -1.02 -14.29
CA ASP A 201 15.65 -0.57 -15.15
C ASP A 201 14.96 0.71 -14.68
N TYR A 202 14.39 1.46 -15.61
CA TYR A 202 13.47 2.56 -15.33
C TYR A 202 12.19 2.41 -16.16
N SER A 203 11.05 2.39 -15.46
CA SER A 203 9.69 2.34 -15.96
C SER A 203 8.94 3.62 -15.57
N ASN A 204 8.00 4.03 -16.42
CA ASN A 204 6.90 4.92 -16.09
C ASN A 204 5.73 4.54 -17.02
N VAL A 205 4.45 4.70 -16.61
CA VAL A 205 3.50 5.45 -17.45
C VAL A 205 2.21 5.87 -16.75
N GLU A 206 1.82 7.10 -17.10
CA GLU A 206 0.67 7.88 -16.65
C GLU A 206 -0.56 7.74 -17.59
N ILE A 207 -1.78 7.83 -17.05
CA ILE A 207 -3.06 7.63 -17.75
C ILE A 207 -4.07 8.68 -17.29
N THR A 208 -4.68 9.47 -18.20
CA THR A 208 -5.50 10.64 -17.81
C THR A 208 -6.79 10.82 -18.63
N LYS A 209 -7.65 11.77 -18.20
CA LYS A 209 -8.74 12.47 -18.93
C LYS A 209 -9.18 11.86 -20.28
N GLY A 210 -10.26 11.08 -20.29
CA GLY A 210 -11.01 10.69 -21.49
C GLY A 210 -10.87 9.25 -21.99
N SER A 211 -10.21 8.36 -21.25
CA SER A 211 -9.87 6.99 -21.67
C SER A 211 -11.03 5.99 -21.54
N SER A 212 -11.02 4.93 -22.37
CA SER A 212 -11.89 3.74 -22.27
C SER A 212 -11.33 2.57 -23.11
N TYR A 213 -11.55 1.31 -22.70
CA TYR A 213 -11.05 0.05 -23.33
C TYR A 213 -9.51 -0.08 -23.41
N ASN A 214 -8.89 -0.60 -22.36
CA ASN A 214 -7.76 0.16 -21.83
C ASN A 214 -6.65 -0.80 -21.31
N THR A 215 -5.41 -0.59 -21.82
CA THR A 215 -4.50 -1.70 -22.21
C THR A 215 -3.12 -1.22 -22.71
N VAL A 216 -1.97 -1.90 -22.50
CA VAL A 216 -1.60 -2.99 -21.56
C VAL A 216 -0.07 -3.30 -21.58
N TYR A 217 0.54 -3.69 -20.44
CA TYR A 217 1.87 -4.36 -20.27
C TYR A 217 3.19 -3.66 -20.76
N VAL A 218 4.31 -4.00 -20.11
CA VAL A 218 5.74 -3.74 -20.43
C VAL A 218 6.55 -5.05 -20.11
N THR A 219 7.89 -5.17 -20.24
CA THR A 219 8.75 -6.24 -19.62
C THR A 219 10.25 -5.86 -19.71
N GLN A 220 11.10 -6.12 -18.69
CA GLN A 220 12.57 -5.88 -18.70
C GLN A 220 13.39 -7.00 -17.97
N TYR A 221 14.72 -7.10 -18.17
CA TYR A 221 15.52 -8.37 -18.16
C TYR A 221 17.01 -8.29 -17.73
#